data_AF-A0A5B0R5Q6-F1
#
_entry.id   AF-A0A5B0R5Q6-F1
#
_cell.length_a   1.000
_cell.length_b   1.000
_cell.length_c   1.000
_cell.angle_alpha   90.00
_cell.angle_beta   90.00
_cell.angle_gamma   90.00
#
_symmetry.space_group_name_H-M   'P 1'
#
loop_
_entity.id
_entity.type
_entity.pdbx_description
1 polymer ?
#
loop_
_entity_poly.entity_id
_entity_poly.type
_entity_poly.pdbx_seq_one_letter_code
_entity_poly.pdbx_strand_id
1 'polypeptide(L)'
;MVGYPESLTDPSYKGQILVLTYPMIGSYGVPKREDILLPTQFESSQIHVAALVVESYSGDGEDFSHHLAESPLGQWFQEHGIPAI
;
A
#
# COMPACT_ATOMS: atom_id res chain seq x y z
N MET A 1 -7.53 10.38 4.85
CA MET A 1 -7.55 9.19 5.71
C MET A 1 -6.17 8.57 5.64
N VAL A 2 -5.71 7.91 6.70
CA VAL A 2 -4.36 7.36 6.83
C VAL A 2 -4.43 5.85 6.93
N GLY A 3 -3.30 5.16 6.84
CA GLY A 3 -3.21 3.73 7.12
C GLY A 3 -3.43 2.80 5.92
N TYR A 4 -3.23 3.26 4.67
CA TYR A 4 -3.33 2.37 3.51
C TYR A 4 -2.30 1.21 3.52
N PRO A 5 -1.02 1.35 3.95
CA PRO A 5 -0.11 0.21 4.02
C PRO A 5 -0.60 -0.89 4.98
N GLU A 6 -1.12 -0.49 6.13
CA GLU A 6 -1.69 -1.36 7.16
C GLU A 6 -2.96 -2.04 6.63
N SER A 7 -3.85 -1.28 5.99
CA SER A 7 -5.07 -1.83 5.38
C SER A 7 -4.76 -2.84 4.27
N LEU A 8 -3.73 -2.60 3.46
CA LEU A 8 -3.34 -3.50 2.38
C LEU A 8 -2.72 -4.81 2.89
N THR A 9 -2.12 -4.78 4.08
CA THR A 9 -1.46 -5.91 4.72
C THR A 9 -2.34 -6.58 5.77
N ASP A 10 -3.62 -6.21 5.92
CA ASP A 10 -4.55 -6.89 6.81
C ASP A 10 -5.04 -8.22 6.16
N PRO A 11 -4.80 -9.38 6.80
CA PRO A 11 -5.25 -10.69 6.31
C PRO A 11 -6.76 -10.80 6.10
N SER A 12 -7.55 -9.95 6.75
CA SER A 12 -9.01 -9.92 6.65
C SER A 12 -9.51 -9.54 5.26
N TYR A 13 -8.71 -8.82 4.45
CA TYR A 13 -9.04 -8.45 3.08
C TYR A 13 -8.58 -9.47 2.02
N LYS A 14 -8.12 -10.65 2.44
CA LYS A 14 -7.59 -11.66 1.51
C LYS A 14 -8.58 -12.00 0.40
N GLY A 15 -8.17 -11.81 -0.85
CA GLY A 15 -8.98 -12.12 -2.03
C GLY A 15 -10.08 -11.09 -2.34
N GLN A 16 -10.12 -9.97 -1.63
CA GLN A 16 -11.12 -8.92 -1.83
C GLN A 16 -10.54 -7.76 -2.66
N ILE A 17 -11.42 -7.07 -3.38
CA ILE A 17 -11.10 -5.80 -4.01
C ILE A 17 -11.35 -4.70 -2.98
N LEU A 18 -10.30 -3.99 -2.59
CA LEU A 18 -10.39 -2.91 -1.62
C LEU A 18 -10.66 -1.59 -2.36
N VAL A 19 -11.75 -0.91 -1.99
CA VAL A 19 -12.08 0.43 -2.51
C VAL A 19 -11.85 1.43 -1.40
N LEU A 20 -10.83 2.29 -1.55
CA LEU A 20 -10.55 3.33 -0.56
C LEU A 20 -11.47 4.53 -0.80
N THR A 21 -12.12 4.98 0.27
CA THR A 21 -13.06 6.11 0.20
C THR A 21 -12.38 7.48 0.26
N TYR A 22 -11.12 7.51 0.72
CA TYR A 22 -10.34 8.73 0.70
C TYR A 22 -9.78 8.97 -0.71
N PRO A 23 -9.96 10.17 -1.28
CA PRO A 23 -9.74 10.39 -2.70
C PRO A 23 -8.28 10.21 -3.14
N MET A 24 -7.34 10.72 -2.36
CA MET A 24 -5.92 10.74 -2.71
C MET A 24 -5.12 9.69 -1.95
N ILE A 25 -4.56 8.71 -2.65
CA ILE A 25 -3.81 7.58 -2.07
C ILE A 25 -2.37 7.55 -2.64
N GLY A 26 -1.40 7.15 -1.81
CA GLY A 26 0.02 7.03 -2.19
C GLY A 26 0.92 8.20 -1.79
N SER A 27 0.36 9.28 -1.23
CA SER A 27 1.09 10.52 -0.89
C SER A 27 2.26 10.35 0.08
N TYR A 28 2.26 9.31 0.90
CA TYR A 28 3.33 9.01 1.85
C TYR A 28 4.14 7.76 1.49
N GLY A 29 4.01 7.27 0.26
CA GLY A 29 4.75 6.12 -0.26
C GLY A 29 4.51 4.83 0.54
N VAL A 30 5.47 3.93 0.48
CA VAL A 30 5.49 2.65 1.20
C VAL A 30 6.73 2.61 2.09
N PRO A 31 6.58 2.27 3.39
CA PRO A 31 7.72 2.18 4.29
C PRO A 31 8.60 0.98 3.96
N LYS A 32 9.79 0.93 4.59
CA LYS A 32 10.71 -0.19 4.45
C LYS A 32 10.04 -1.53 4.74
N ARG A 33 10.18 -2.45 3.80
CA ARG A 33 9.67 -3.82 3.90
C ARG A 33 10.73 -4.69 4.58
N GLU A 34 10.68 -4.74 5.91
CA GLU A 34 11.58 -5.58 6.70
C GLU A 34 11.14 -7.05 6.63
N ASP A 35 12.10 -7.94 6.38
CA ASP A 35 11.87 -9.39 6.34
C ASP A 35 11.87 -9.98 7.76
N ILE A 36 10.91 -9.51 8.58
CA ILE A 36 10.68 -9.94 9.95
C ILE A 36 9.23 -10.39 10.13
N LEU A 37 9.00 -11.28 11.11
CA LEU A 37 7.68 -11.92 11.30
C LEU A 37 6.54 -10.93 11.53
N LEU A 38 6.83 -9.79 12.17
CA LEU A 38 5.87 -8.71 12.43
C LEU A 38 6.57 -7.36 12.19
N PRO A 39 6.43 -6.77 10.99
CA PRO A 39 6.95 -5.45 10.71
C PRO A 39 6.24 -4.40 11.56
N THR A 40 6.94 -3.35 12.00
CA THR A 40 6.33 -2.29 12.83
C THR A 40 5.35 -1.40 12.06
N GLN A 41 5.41 -1.40 10.72
CA GLN A 41 4.65 -0.51 9.83
C GLN A 41 3.59 -1.25 8.99
N PHE A 42 3.40 -2.56 9.23
CA PHE A 42 2.47 -3.41 8.47
C PHE A 42 1.74 -4.37 9.42
N GLU A 43 0.53 -4.77 9.07
CA GLU A 43 -0.27 -5.73 9.86
C GLU A 43 0.10 -7.19 9.57
N SER A 44 0.82 -7.43 8.47
CA SER A 44 1.36 -8.74 8.10
C SER A 44 2.56 -8.61 7.14
N SER A 45 3.09 -9.74 6.68
CA SER A 45 4.27 -9.81 5.82
C SER A 45 4.01 -9.51 4.34
N GLN A 46 2.76 -9.39 3.88
CA GLN A 46 2.45 -9.22 2.46
C GLN A 46 1.13 -8.48 2.21
N ILE A 47 0.95 -7.99 0.98
CA ILE A 47 -0.35 -7.48 0.54
C ILE A 47 -1.34 -8.63 0.42
N HIS A 48 -2.54 -8.47 0.97
CA HIS A 48 -3.59 -9.48 0.95
C HIS A 48 -4.73 -9.18 -0.02
N VAL A 49 -4.93 -7.92 -0.40
CA VAL A 49 -5.99 -7.53 -1.34
C VAL A 49 -5.76 -8.14 -2.73
N ALA A 50 -6.85 -8.50 -3.41
CA ALA A 50 -6.80 -8.98 -4.79
C ALA A 50 -6.65 -7.83 -5.79
N ALA A 51 -7.18 -6.65 -5.46
CA ALA A 51 -7.00 -5.43 -6.23
C ALA A 51 -7.27 -4.20 -5.34
N LEU A 52 -6.78 -3.04 -5.78
CA LEU A 52 -7.06 -1.76 -5.15
C LEU A 52 -7.79 -0.83 -6.14
N VAL A 53 -8.81 -0.12 -5.66
CA VAL A 53 -9.50 0.94 -6.42
C VAL A 53 -9.42 2.24 -5.64
N VAL A 54 -8.92 3.29 -6.29
CA VAL A 54 -8.81 4.64 -5.73
C VAL A 54 -9.40 5.67 -6.68
N GLU A 55 -9.66 6.88 -6.18
CA GLU A 55 -10.11 7.98 -7.03
C GLU A 55 -8.92 8.69 -7.69
N SER A 56 -7.88 8.99 -6.91
CA SER A 56 -6.64 9.60 -7.38
C SER A 56 -5.44 8.89 -6.75
N TYR A 57 -4.54 8.42 -7.62
CA TYR A 57 -3.21 7.99 -7.21
C TYR A 57 -2.25 9.19 -7.18
N SER A 58 -1.42 9.25 -6.15
CA SER A 58 -0.38 10.25 -5.90
C SER A 58 0.89 9.55 -5.45
N GLY A 59 2.06 10.19 -5.56
CA GLY A 59 3.30 9.54 -5.15
C GLY A 59 3.85 8.54 -6.15
N ASP A 60 3.63 8.79 -7.45
CA ASP A 60 4.32 8.06 -8.51
C ASP A 60 5.77 8.54 -8.65
N GLY A 61 6.68 7.64 -9.00
CA GLY A 61 8.12 7.96 -9.03
C GLY A 61 8.63 8.46 -7.68
N GLU A 62 9.06 9.72 -7.60
CA GLU A 62 9.57 10.37 -6.38
C GLU A 62 8.56 11.35 -5.75
N ASP A 63 7.31 11.41 -6.23
CA ASP A 63 6.31 12.41 -5.80
C ASP A 63 5.61 12.05 -4.46
N PHE A 64 6.22 11.19 -3.64
CA PHE A 64 5.75 10.85 -2.31
C PHE A 64 6.60 11.54 -1.24
N SER A 65 5.98 11.92 -0.12
CA SER A 65 6.68 12.65 0.93
C SER A 65 6.35 12.11 2.31
N HIS A 66 7.23 11.24 2.81
CA HIS A 66 7.20 10.78 4.19
C HIS A 66 8.59 10.32 4.62
N HIS A 67 8.99 10.64 5.85
CA HIS A 67 10.33 10.33 6.37
C HIS A 67 10.65 8.83 6.45
N LEU A 68 9.63 7.97 6.43
CA LEU A 68 9.76 6.51 6.41
C LEU A 68 9.61 5.89 5.02
N ALA A 69 9.27 6.67 3.98
CA ALA A 69 8.99 6.13 2.67
C ALA A 69 10.27 5.69 1.95
N GLU A 70 10.28 4.46 1.43
CA GLU A 70 11.39 3.92 0.65
C GLU A 70 11.01 3.64 -0.81
N SER A 71 9.72 3.46 -1.12
CA SER A 71 9.27 3.16 -2.48
C SER A 71 7.86 3.71 -2.76
N PRO A 72 7.51 3.97 -4.03
CA PRO A 72 6.18 4.38 -4.40
C PRO A 72 5.19 3.21 -4.29
N LEU A 73 3.92 3.52 -4.01
CA LEU A 73 2.87 2.52 -3.85
C LEU A 73 2.66 1.69 -5.13
N GLY A 74 2.71 2.34 -6.31
CA GLY A 74 2.57 1.65 -7.59
C GLY A 74 3.64 0.59 -7.84
N GLN A 75 4.90 0.86 -7.45
CA GLN A 75 5.97 -0.13 -7.57
C GLN A 75 5.71 -1.35 -6.68
N TRP A 76 5.23 -1.13 -5.46
CA TRP A 76 4.92 -2.23 -4.54
C TRP A 76 3.85 -3.17 -5.10
N PHE A 77 2.80 -2.62 -5.74
CA PHE A 77 1.77 -3.41 -6.43
C PHE A 77 2.31 -4.17 -7.65
N GLN A 78 3.14 -3.52 -8.47
CA GLN A 78 3.78 -4.16 -9.64
C GLN A 78 4.66 -5.35 -9.23
N GLU A 79 5.45 -5.21 -8.17
CA GLU A 79 6.33 -6.27 -7.67
C GLU A 79 5.55 -7.51 -7.18
N HIS A 80 4.33 -7.32 -6.65
CA HIS A 80 3.46 -8.41 -6.18
C HIS A 80 2.48 -8.90 -7.24
N GLY A 81 2.46 -8.29 -8.43
CA GLY A 81 1.51 -8.63 -9.49
C GLY A 81 0.05 -8.35 -9.13
N ILE A 82 -0.19 -7.35 -8.28
CA ILE A 82 -1.54 -6.99 -7.82
C ILE A 82 -2.04 -5.82 -8.68
N PRO A 83 -3.21 -5.93 -9.32
CA PRO A 83 -3.79 -4.84 -10.08
C PRO A 83 -4.29 -3.71 -9.18
N ALA A 84 -4.11 -2.46 -9.62
CA ALA A 84 -4.69 -1.28 -9.01
C ALA A 84 -5.19 -0.33 -10.11
N ILE A 85 -6.30 0.36 -9.86
CA ILE A 85 -6.89 1.38 -10.76
C ILE A 85 -7.28 2.64 -10.01
#